data_AF-A0A966EU88-F1
#
_entry.id   AF-A0A966EU88-F1
#
_cell.length_a   1.000
_cell.length_b   1.000
_cell.length_c   1.000
_cell.angle_alpha   90.00
_cell.angle_beta   90.00
_cell.angle_gamma   90.00
#
_symmetry.space_group_name_H-M   'P 1'
#
loop_
_entity.id
_entity.type
_entity.pdbx_description
1 polymer ?
#
loop_
_entity_poly.entity_id
_entity_poly.type
_entity_poly.pdbx_seq_one_letter_code
_entity_poly.pdbx_strand_id
1 'polypeptide(L)'
;DQESYIVKTSWRAPAINNVFTRFDTGAEKLSEVDEVRKILNYGRGVMPAWGLPGGGPLTSQEVDHIIAWLWRERLPVEEVAATARAEKEAQMAANPSKSEGQVLFEIHCARCHTPRWPGRGPATLPNGGGTVELIPGPAGSGRYGPALNKTSLERLFPDIEDQISFIALGAADDVPYGEFARLGNYGMPGFGKILTEDEIRAISMYERSLDPVEQSTVEFAELYAPGGDS
;
A
#
# COMPACT_ATOMS: atom_id res chain seq x y z
N ASP A 1 17.37 13.41 -27.04
CA ASP A 1 17.53 11.99 -26.68
C ASP A 1 17.60 11.86 -25.17
N GLN A 2 16.46 11.59 -24.52
CA GLN A 2 16.43 11.38 -23.07
C GLN A 2 16.74 9.91 -22.82
N GLU A 3 17.99 9.60 -22.49
CA GLU A 3 18.37 8.27 -22.06
C GLU A 3 17.55 7.89 -20.83
N SER A 4 16.67 6.89 -20.97
CA SER A 4 15.95 6.30 -19.84
C SER A 4 16.89 5.37 -19.09
N TYR A 5 17.32 5.75 -17.89
CA TYR A 5 18.13 4.89 -17.03
C TYR A 5 17.26 3.97 -16.16
N ILE A 6 17.65 2.70 -16.04
CA ILE A 6 17.09 1.81 -15.01
C ILE A 6 17.85 2.07 -13.72
N VAL A 7 17.20 2.74 -12.77
CA VAL A 7 17.77 3.03 -11.45
C VAL A 7 17.46 1.87 -10.49
N LYS A 8 18.48 1.35 -9.80
CA LYS A 8 18.27 0.32 -8.76
C LYS A 8 17.75 0.98 -7.49
N THR A 9 16.56 0.57 -7.05
CA THR A 9 15.92 1.06 -5.82
C THR A 9 15.86 -0.04 -4.76
N SER A 10 15.89 0.34 -3.49
CA SER A 10 15.70 -0.59 -2.37
C SER A 10 14.22 -0.79 -2.08
N TRP A 11 13.57 -1.72 -2.81
CA TRP A 11 12.22 -2.14 -2.46
C TRP A 11 12.23 -2.93 -1.14
N ARG A 12 11.69 -2.35 -0.06
CA ARG A 12 11.43 -3.10 1.18
C ARG A 12 10.08 -3.80 1.09
N ALA A 13 10.11 -5.12 0.91
CA ALA A 13 8.91 -5.94 0.91
C ALA A 13 8.14 -5.78 2.24
N PRO A 14 6.80 -5.67 2.20
CA PRO A 14 5.99 -5.73 3.41
C PRO A 14 6.23 -7.03 4.18
N ALA A 15 6.12 -6.98 5.51
CA ALA A 15 6.19 -8.18 6.33
C ALA A 15 5.08 -9.16 5.91
N ILE A 16 5.41 -10.45 5.79
CA ILE A 16 4.47 -11.48 5.34
C ILE A 16 3.83 -12.23 6.53
N ASN A 17 4.48 -12.20 7.69
CA ASN A 17 3.99 -12.76 8.95
C ASN A 17 2.82 -11.98 9.57
N ASN A 18 2.37 -10.89 8.94
CA ASN A 18 1.14 -10.17 9.33
C ASN A 18 0.11 -10.11 8.19
N VAL A 19 0.23 -10.95 7.16
CA VAL A 19 -0.67 -10.91 6.00
C VAL A 19 -2.14 -11.12 6.38
N PHE A 20 -2.42 -12.03 7.32
CA PHE A 20 -3.76 -12.34 7.82
C PHE A 20 -4.37 -11.26 8.72
N THR A 21 -3.62 -10.20 9.06
CA THR A 21 -4.17 -9.02 9.73
C THR A 21 -4.76 -8.02 8.73
N ARG A 22 -4.54 -8.24 7.43
CA ARG A 22 -4.88 -7.33 6.33
C ARG A 22 -5.75 -7.95 5.25
N PHE A 23 -5.63 -9.27 5.06
CA PHE A 23 -6.41 -10.08 4.13
C PHE A 23 -6.99 -11.26 4.89
N ASP A 24 -8.13 -11.79 4.44
CA ASP A 24 -8.80 -12.92 5.11
C ASP A 24 -9.01 -12.64 6.62
N THR A 25 -9.31 -11.39 7.00
CA THR A 25 -9.30 -10.93 8.41
C THR A 25 -10.37 -11.58 9.28
N GLY A 26 -11.37 -12.21 8.65
CA GLY A 26 -12.42 -13.01 9.27
C GLY A 26 -12.15 -14.51 9.29
N ALA A 27 -11.04 -14.98 8.69
CA ALA A 27 -10.70 -16.40 8.71
C ALA A 27 -10.30 -16.83 10.12
N GLU A 28 -10.97 -17.84 10.65
CA GLU A 28 -10.64 -18.52 11.91
C GLU A 28 -9.84 -19.80 11.67
N LYS A 29 -9.94 -20.37 10.46
CA LYS A 29 -9.29 -21.64 10.07
C LYS A 29 -8.61 -21.49 8.72
N LEU A 30 -7.57 -22.30 8.52
CA LEU A 30 -6.79 -22.34 7.27
C LEU A 30 -7.66 -22.61 6.02
N SER A 31 -8.76 -23.36 6.18
CA SER A 31 -9.68 -23.69 5.08
C SER A 31 -10.51 -22.50 4.58
N GLU A 32 -10.51 -21.38 5.30
CA GLU A 32 -11.27 -20.16 4.97
C GLU A 32 -10.38 -19.11 4.26
N VAL A 33 -9.11 -19.44 4.01
CA VAL A 33 -8.15 -18.53 3.38
C VAL A 33 -8.29 -18.57 1.85
N ASP A 34 -8.80 -17.48 1.29
CA ASP A 34 -9.07 -17.35 -0.15
C ASP A 34 -8.35 -16.14 -0.77
N GLU A 35 -8.32 -14.98 -0.10
CA GLU A 35 -7.69 -13.77 -0.64
C GLU A 35 -6.17 -13.94 -0.77
N VAL A 36 -5.50 -14.44 0.27
CA VAL A 36 -4.04 -14.71 0.24
C VAL A 36 -3.70 -15.72 -0.85
N ARG A 37 -4.56 -16.74 -1.05
CA ARG A 37 -4.41 -17.70 -2.14
C ARG A 37 -4.51 -17.04 -3.50
N LYS A 38 -5.50 -16.18 -3.69
CA LYS A 38 -5.68 -15.43 -4.95
C LYS A 38 -4.48 -14.52 -5.22
N ILE A 39 -3.97 -13.82 -4.20
CA ILE A 39 -2.76 -12.99 -4.31
C ILE A 39 -1.54 -13.82 -4.71
N LEU A 40 -1.34 -15.01 -4.14
CA LEU A 40 -0.23 -15.89 -4.54
C LEU A 40 -0.41 -16.41 -5.96
N ASN A 41 -1.64 -16.75 -6.37
CA ASN A 41 -1.92 -17.25 -7.71
C ASN A 41 -1.74 -16.18 -8.79
N TYR A 42 -2.22 -14.96 -8.58
CA TYR A 42 -2.33 -13.94 -9.63
C TYR A 42 -1.43 -12.72 -9.44
N GLY A 43 -0.74 -12.61 -8.30
CA GLY A 43 0.08 -11.47 -7.96
C GLY A 43 -0.74 -10.27 -7.46
N ARG A 44 -0.03 -9.24 -6.99
CA ARG A 44 -0.60 -7.97 -6.53
C ARG A 44 0.44 -6.85 -6.53
N GLY A 45 0.15 -5.72 -7.19
CA GLY A 45 1.06 -4.58 -7.24
C GLY A 45 2.39 -4.92 -7.94
N VAL A 46 3.52 -4.86 -7.23
CA VAL A 46 4.83 -5.33 -7.75
C VAL A 46 5.00 -6.85 -7.66
N MET A 47 4.20 -7.55 -6.85
CA MET A 47 4.36 -8.98 -6.63
C MET A 47 3.81 -9.73 -7.85
N PRO A 48 4.63 -10.54 -8.54
CA PRO A 48 4.16 -11.32 -9.68
C PRO A 48 3.24 -12.45 -9.22
N ALA A 49 2.58 -13.09 -10.18
CA ALA A 49 1.94 -14.38 -9.98
C ALA A 49 2.98 -15.44 -9.62
N TRP A 50 2.71 -16.21 -8.57
CA TRP A 50 3.52 -17.37 -8.17
C TRP A 50 2.83 -18.69 -8.46
N GLY A 51 1.51 -18.75 -8.38
CA GLY A 51 0.74 -19.95 -8.72
C GLY A 51 0.54 -20.13 -10.23
N LEU A 52 0.44 -21.39 -10.64
CA LEU A 52 0.13 -21.80 -12.02
C LEU A 52 -1.10 -21.09 -12.63
N PRO A 53 -2.21 -20.83 -11.89
CA PRO A 53 -3.36 -20.15 -12.47
C PRO A 53 -3.07 -18.75 -13.02
N GLY A 54 -2.09 -18.02 -12.47
CA GLY A 54 -1.64 -16.73 -12.98
C GLY A 54 -0.37 -16.81 -13.83
N GLY A 55 0.07 -18.01 -14.22
CA GLY A 55 1.28 -18.23 -15.00
C GLY A 55 2.58 -18.28 -14.19
N GLY A 56 2.49 -18.36 -12.86
CA GLY A 56 3.64 -18.56 -11.98
C GLY A 56 4.09 -20.02 -11.92
N PRO A 57 5.26 -20.30 -11.29
CA PRO A 57 5.88 -21.63 -11.32
C PRO A 57 5.28 -22.65 -10.33
N LEU A 58 4.48 -22.23 -9.36
CA LEU A 58 4.06 -23.07 -8.24
C LEU A 58 2.73 -23.78 -8.50
N THR A 59 2.69 -25.07 -8.20
CA THR A 59 1.46 -25.87 -8.19
C THR A 59 0.50 -25.42 -7.07
N SER A 60 -0.79 -25.78 -7.19
CA SER A 60 -1.78 -25.48 -6.13
C SER A 60 -1.37 -26.03 -4.76
N GLN A 61 -0.75 -27.22 -4.73
CA GLN A 61 -0.26 -27.83 -3.49
C GLN A 61 0.92 -27.07 -2.88
N GLU A 62 1.83 -26.55 -3.70
CA GLU A 62 2.93 -25.72 -3.20
C GLU A 62 2.42 -24.37 -2.66
N VAL A 63 1.42 -23.78 -3.32
CA VAL A 63 0.70 -22.61 -2.80
C VAL A 63 0.03 -22.94 -1.46
N ASP A 64 -0.64 -24.08 -1.33
CA ASP A 64 -1.22 -24.54 -0.06
C ASP A 64 -0.17 -24.64 1.06
N HIS A 65 1.00 -25.22 0.77
CA HIS A 65 2.07 -25.34 1.76
C HIS A 65 2.58 -23.98 2.23
N ILE A 66 2.72 -23.01 1.31
CA ILE A 66 3.11 -21.64 1.66
C ILE A 66 2.05 -21.00 2.56
N ILE A 67 0.77 -21.12 2.22
CA ILE A 67 -0.32 -20.55 3.02
C ILE A 67 -0.36 -21.20 4.41
N ALA A 68 -0.21 -22.52 4.50
CA ALA A 68 -0.15 -23.23 5.78
C ALA A 68 1.02 -22.77 6.65
N TRP A 69 2.19 -22.55 6.04
CA TRP A 69 3.35 -22.00 6.73
C TRP A 69 3.10 -20.56 7.20
N LEU A 70 2.60 -19.68 6.32
CA LEU A 70 2.25 -18.31 6.68
C LEU A 70 1.23 -18.26 7.81
N TRP A 71 0.25 -19.15 7.78
CA TRP A 71 -0.74 -19.27 8.83
C TRP A 71 -0.03 -19.59 10.14
N ARG A 72 0.80 -20.63 10.18
CA ARG A 72 1.51 -21.03 11.40
C ARG A 72 2.45 -19.94 11.95
N GLU A 73 3.18 -19.23 11.10
CA GLU A 73 4.19 -18.23 11.51
C GLU A 73 3.61 -16.83 11.72
N ARG A 74 2.28 -16.65 11.61
CA ARG A 74 1.66 -15.33 11.75
C ARG A 74 1.87 -14.77 13.15
N LEU A 75 2.18 -13.48 13.21
CA LEU A 75 2.25 -12.77 14.48
C LEU A 75 0.84 -12.55 15.07
N PRO A 76 0.71 -12.53 16.40
CA PRO A 76 -0.51 -12.09 17.06
C PRO A 76 -0.86 -10.64 16.68
N VAL A 77 -2.16 -10.34 16.60
CA VAL A 77 -2.67 -9.04 16.14
C VAL A 77 -2.14 -7.89 17.01
N GLU A 78 -2.07 -8.11 18.32
CA GLU A 78 -1.56 -7.16 19.29
C GLU A 78 -0.10 -6.79 19.06
N GLU A 79 0.74 -7.74 18.62
CA GLU A 79 2.15 -7.49 18.31
C GLU A 79 2.30 -6.69 17.01
N VAL A 80 1.47 -7.01 16.01
CA VAL A 80 1.39 -6.25 14.76
C VAL A 80 0.94 -4.81 15.02
N ALA A 81 -0.10 -4.62 15.83
CA ALA A 81 -0.61 -3.30 16.21
C ALA A 81 0.41 -2.50 17.03
N ALA A 82 1.13 -3.16 17.96
CA ALA A 82 2.20 -2.51 18.71
C ALA A 82 3.35 -2.05 17.80
N THR A 83 3.74 -2.87 16.82
CA THR A 83 4.76 -2.50 15.82
C THR A 83 4.31 -1.30 14.98
N ALA A 84 3.05 -1.29 14.53
CA ALA A 84 2.50 -0.17 13.77
C ALA A 84 2.44 1.13 14.59
N ARG A 85 2.05 1.04 15.86
CA ARG A 85 2.04 2.18 16.79
C ARG A 85 3.44 2.74 17.00
N ALA A 86 4.43 1.88 17.25
CA ALA A 86 5.81 2.30 17.43
C ALA A 86 6.39 2.99 16.17
N GLU A 87 6.09 2.46 14.97
CA GLU A 87 6.48 3.11 13.72
C GLU A 87 5.81 4.48 13.55
N LYS A 88 4.50 4.59 13.84
CA LYS A 88 3.78 5.87 13.82
C LYS A 88 4.45 6.90 14.74
N GLU A 89 4.71 6.52 15.99
CA GLU A 89 5.34 7.40 16.98
C GLU A 89 6.73 7.86 16.52
N ALA A 90 7.54 6.94 15.99
CA ALA A 90 8.86 7.25 15.45
C ALA A 90 8.79 8.23 14.26
N GLN A 91 7.86 8.00 13.32
CA GLN A 91 7.69 8.85 12.14
C GLN A 91 7.13 10.23 12.51
N MET A 92 6.20 10.31 13.46
CA MET A 92 5.70 11.58 13.99
C MET A 92 6.82 12.39 14.67
N ALA A 93 7.66 11.73 15.47
CA ALA A 93 8.80 12.38 16.13
C ALA A 93 9.84 12.88 15.11
N ALA A 94 10.09 12.11 14.04
CA ALA A 94 11.01 12.49 12.98
C ALA A 94 10.47 13.59 12.04
N ASN A 95 9.14 13.75 11.96
CA ASN A 95 8.49 14.66 11.02
C ASN A 95 7.45 15.56 11.73
N PRO A 96 7.87 16.47 12.63
CA PRO A 96 6.95 17.23 13.49
C PRO A 96 6.01 18.21 12.75
N SER A 97 6.28 18.50 11.47
CA SER A 97 5.41 19.32 10.63
C SER A 97 4.27 18.54 9.96
N LYS A 98 4.36 17.20 9.92
CA LYS A 98 3.32 16.36 9.30
C LYS A 98 2.18 16.11 10.27
N SER A 99 0.96 16.11 9.77
CA SER A 99 -0.20 15.67 10.53
C SER A 99 -0.14 14.15 10.77
N GLU A 100 -0.86 13.66 11.79
CA GLU A 100 -0.96 12.22 12.03
C GLU A 100 -1.53 11.47 10.83
N GLY A 101 -2.58 12.01 10.20
CA GLY A 101 -3.17 11.43 8.98
C GLY A 101 -2.18 11.32 7.83
N GLN A 102 -1.31 12.32 7.65
CA GLN A 102 -0.25 12.26 6.65
C GLN A 102 0.77 11.17 6.97
N VAL A 103 1.26 11.09 8.21
CA VAL A 103 2.23 10.06 8.62
C VAL A 103 1.66 8.65 8.42
N LEU A 104 0.42 8.42 8.84
CA LEU A 104 -0.24 7.12 8.66
C LEU A 104 -0.45 6.79 7.18
N PHE A 105 -0.87 7.76 6.37
CA PHE A 105 -1.00 7.59 4.93
C PHE A 105 0.33 7.16 4.29
N GLU A 106 1.43 7.81 4.68
CA GLU A 106 2.78 7.52 4.18
C GLU A 106 3.28 6.11 4.56
N ILE A 107 2.95 5.63 5.76
CA ILE A 107 3.31 4.29 6.25
C ILE A 107 2.49 3.20 5.53
N HIS A 108 1.18 3.41 5.40
CA HIS A 108 0.23 2.35 5.05
C HIS A 108 -0.32 2.43 3.62
N CYS A 109 -0.61 3.63 3.11
CA CYS A 109 -1.41 3.84 1.89
C CYS A 109 -0.53 4.18 0.68
N ALA A 110 0.48 5.04 0.88
CA ALA A 110 1.24 5.67 -0.20
C ALA A 110 1.99 4.65 -1.08
N ARG A 111 2.33 3.47 -0.56
CA ARG A 111 2.96 2.38 -1.32
C ARG A 111 2.13 1.95 -2.55
N CYS A 112 0.81 2.03 -2.45
CA CYS A 112 -0.11 1.66 -3.53
C CYS A 112 -0.73 2.88 -4.20
N HIS A 113 -0.93 3.96 -3.45
CA HIS A 113 -1.66 5.16 -3.90
C HIS A 113 -0.76 6.35 -4.25
N THR A 114 0.56 6.21 -4.22
CA THR A 114 1.50 7.28 -4.59
C THR A 114 2.60 6.73 -5.53
N PRO A 115 2.81 7.33 -6.71
CA PRO A 115 3.89 6.98 -7.62
C PRO A 115 5.25 7.06 -6.93
N ARG A 116 6.14 6.11 -7.24
CA ARG A 116 7.54 6.05 -6.77
C ARG A 116 7.75 5.94 -5.25
N TRP A 117 6.69 6.01 -4.45
CA TRP A 117 6.75 5.86 -2.99
C TRP A 117 7.62 4.69 -2.51
N PRO A 118 7.50 3.49 -3.09
CA PRO A 118 8.24 2.34 -2.58
C PRO A 118 9.74 2.33 -2.91
N GLY A 119 10.15 3.10 -3.91
CA GLY A 119 11.55 3.25 -4.32
C GLY A 119 12.15 4.60 -3.94
N ARG A 120 11.45 5.39 -3.12
CA ARG A 120 11.91 6.71 -2.67
C ARG A 120 13.18 6.61 -1.84
N GLY A 121 14.00 7.65 -1.87
CA GLY A 121 15.29 7.68 -1.19
C GLY A 121 16.48 7.56 -2.15
N PRO A 122 17.69 7.35 -1.62
CA PRO A 122 18.91 7.29 -2.42
C PRO A 122 18.92 6.05 -3.30
N ALA A 123 19.31 6.23 -4.56
CA ALA A 123 19.32 5.17 -5.56
C ALA A 123 20.56 5.29 -6.47
N THR A 124 21.22 4.17 -6.75
CA THR A 124 22.48 4.15 -7.50
C THR A 124 22.23 4.06 -9.00
N LEU A 125 22.86 4.96 -9.75
CA LEU A 125 22.82 4.96 -11.21
C LEU A 125 23.75 3.86 -11.79
N PRO A 126 23.40 3.27 -12.94
CA PRO A 126 24.24 2.27 -13.59
C PRO A 126 25.58 2.86 -14.04
N ASN A 127 26.55 1.98 -14.32
CA ASN A 127 27.85 2.32 -14.93
C ASN A 127 28.69 3.37 -14.17
N GLY A 128 28.53 3.45 -12.84
CA GLY A 128 29.26 4.42 -12.03
C GLY A 128 28.71 5.84 -12.11
N GLY A 129 27.47 6.02 -12.59
CA GLY A 129 26.83 7.33 -12.75
C GLY A 129 26.50 8.08 -11.44
N GLY A 130 26.94 7.60 -10.28
CA GLY A 130 26.68 8.24 -8.98
C GLY A 130 25.37 7.79 -8.31
N THR A 131 24.89 8.61 -7.37
CA THR A 131 23.65 8.38 -6.61
C THR A 131 22.68 9.52 -6.87
N VAL A 132 21.40 9.19 -7.04
CA VAL A 132 20.30 10.14 -7.17
C VAL A 132 19.31 9.96 -6.04
N GLU A 133 18.60 11.02 -5.67
CA GLU A 133 17.48 10.94 -4.74
C GLU A 133 16.17 10.74 -5.53
N LEU A 134 15.50 9.62 -5.30
CA LEU A 134 14.20 9.34 -5.91
C LEU A 134 13.08 9.95 -5.09
N ILE A 135 12.38 10.89 -5.72
CA ILE A 135 11.30 11.65 -5.09
C ILE A 135 9.95 11.00 -5.45
N PRO A 136 9.06 10.75 -4.46
CA PRO A 136 7.69 10.32 -4.73
C PRO A 136 6.94 11.31 -5.63
N GLY A 137 5.96 10.82 -6.39
CA GLY A 137 4.98 11.71 -7.02
C GLY A 137 4.04 12.35 -5.99
N PRO A 138 3.10 13.21 -6.42
CA PRO A 138 2.10 13.80 -5.53
C PRO A 138 1.38 12.74 -4.70
N ALA A 139 1.22 13.01 -3.41
CA ALA A 139 0.53 12.10 -2.49
C ALA A 139 -0.87 11.77 -3.03
N GLY A 140 -1.22 10.49 -3.00
CA GLY A 140 -2.55 10.01 -3.40
C GLY A 140 -2.84 10.05 -4.91
N SER A 141 -1.88 10.40 -5.78
CA SER A 141 -2.12 10.46 -7.24
C SER A 141 -2.39 9.10 -7.92
N GLY A 142 -2.31 7.99 -7.19
CA GLY A 142 -2.64 6.65 -7.68
C GLY A 142 -1.47 5.98 -8.40
N ARG A 143 -1.41 4.65 -8.33
CA ARG A 143 -0.43 3.84 -9.08
C ARG A 143 -0.94 2.41 -9.25
N TYR A 144 -1.04 1.70 -8.12
CA TYR A 144 -1.62 0.37 -8.04
C TYR A 144 -3.05 0.42 -7.52
N GLY A 145 -3.28 1.30 -6.55
CA GLY A 145 -4.62 1.73 -6.18
C GLY A 145 -5.03 2.99 -6.96
N PRO A 146 -6.34 3.30 -6.98
CA PRO A 146 -6.86 4.52 -7.59
C PRO A 146 -6.31 5.79 -6.92
N ALA A 147 -6.48 6.93 -7.57
CA ALA A 147 -6.17 8.22 -6.96
C ALA A 147 -7.11 8.53 -5.78
N LEU A 148 -6.53 8.99 -4.68
CA LEU A 148 -7.18 9.38 -3.44
C LEU A 148 -7.08 10.90 -3.32
N ASN A 149 -8.20 11.59 -3.50
CA ASN A 149 -8.31 13.03 -3.35
C ASN A 149 -9.74 13.40 -2.99
N LYS A 150 -9.93 14.66 -2.61
CA LYS A 150 -11.24 15.20 -2.24
C LYS A 150 -12.34 14.81 -3.23
N THR A 151 -12.13 15.09 -4.52
CA THR A 151 -13.13 14.87 -5.57
C THR A 151 -13.45 13.39 -5.77
N SER A 152 -12.44 12.52 -5.81
CA SER A 152 -12.67 11.08 -6.05
C SER A 152 -13.35 10.41 -4.85
N LEU A 153 -12.96 10.81 -3.63
CA LEU A 153 -13.45 10.21 -2.39
C LEU A 153 -14.83 10.71 -2.01
N GLU A 154 -15.11 12.01 -2.09
CA GLU A 154 -16.47 12.53 -1.83
C GLU A 154 -17.50 11.98 -2.83
N ARG A 155 -17.06 11.65 -4.05
CA ARG A 155 -17.91 11.03 -5.06
C ARG A 155 -18.16 9.54 -4.78
N LEU A 156 -17.15 8.81 -4.30
CA LEU A 156 -17.24 7.37 -4.06
C LEU A 156 -17.85 7.03 -2.69
N PHE A 157 -17.52 7.84 -1.68
CA PHE A 157 -17.97 7.77 -0.30
C PHE A 157 -18.45 9.17 0.13
N PRO A 158 -19.70 9.55 -0.18
CA PRO A 158 -20.22 10.86 0.26
C PRO A 158 -20.09 11.06 1.77
N ASP A 159 -20.45 10.03 2.55
CA ASP A 159 -20.18 9.98 3.99
C ASP A 159 -18.72 9.55 4.24
N ILE A 160 -18.06 10.22 5.18
CA ILE A 160 -16.71 9.84 5.64
C ILE A 160 -16.74 8.54 6.44
N GLU A 161 -17.84 8.22 7.13
CA GLU A 161 -17.98 6.98 7.88
C GLU A 161 -17.92 5.75 6.95
N ASP A 162 -18.46 5.85 5.73
CA ASP A 162 -18.36 4.78 4.74
C ASP A 162 -16.92 4.56 4.28
N GLN A 163 -16.14 5.64 4.11
CA GLN A 163 -14.72 5.54 3.79
C GLN A 163 -13.93 4.92 4.95
N ILE A 164 -14.22 5.33 6.20
CA ILE A 164 -13.57 4.79 7.40
C ILE A 164 -13.84 3.29 7.52
N SER A 165 -15.09 2.89 7.37
CA SER A 165 -15.50 1.47 7.35
C SER A 165 -14.78 0.69 6.25
N PHE A 166 -14.70 1.26 5.04
CA PHE A 166 -14.00 0.64 3.92
C PHE A 166 -12.50 0.47 4.16
N ILE A 167 -11.81 1.46 4.74
CA ILE A 167 -10.38 1.34 5.11
C ILE A 167 -10.19 0.31 6.24
N ALA A 168 -11.12 0.24 7.18
CA ALA A 168 -11.06 -0.71 8.28
C ALA A 168 -11.18 -2.17 7.79
N LEU A 169 -12.15 -2.43 6.90
CA LEU A 169 -12.49 -3.78 6.43
C LEU A 169 -11.67 -4.22 5.22
N GLY A 170 -11.27 -3.28 4.36
CA GLY A 170 -10.71 -3.57 3.05
C GLY A 170 -11.78 -3.86 2.00
N ALA A 171 -11.33 -4.16 0.78
CA ALA A 171 -12.21 -4.55 -0.32
C ALA A 171 -12.24 -6.07 -0.44
N ALA A 172 -13.36 -6.68 -0.06
CA ALA A 172 -13.61 -8.09 -0.34
C ALA A 172 -13.77 -8.32 -1.85
N ASP A 173 -13.29 -9.48 -2.31
CA ASP A 173 -13.41 -9.89 -3.70
C ASP A 173 -14.88 -10.02 -4.13
N ASP A 174 -15.19 -9.48 -5.31
CA ASP A 174 -16.53 -9.52 -5.91
C ASP A 174 -17.65 -8.88 -5.05
N VAL A 175 -17.29 -8.20 -3.96
CA VAL A 175 -18.21 -7.43 -3.13
C VAL A 175 -18.20 -5.97 -3.63
N PRO A 176 -19.37 -5.41 -4.00
CA PRO A 176 -19.46 -4.02 -4.41
C PRO A 176 -19.24 -3.08 -3.21
N TYR A 177 -18.52 -1.98 -3.44
CA TYR A 177 -18.33 -0.93 -2.43
C TYR A 177 -18.50 0.48 -3.03
N GLY A 178 -18.85 1.42 -2.16
CA GLY A 178 -19.11 2.82 -2.49
C GLY A 178 -20.32 3.03 -3.41
N GLU A 179 -20.60 4.29 -3.73
CA GLU A 179 -21.82 4.72 -4.43
C GLU A 179 -21.95 4.14 -5.86
N PHE A 180 -20.82 3.76 -6.49
CA PHE A 180 -20.80 3.20 -7.84
C PHE A 180 -20.69 1.67 -7.88
N ALA A 181 -20.87 0.99 -6.74
CA ALA A 181 -20.76 -0.46 -6.62
C ALA A 181 -19.50 -1.00 -7.31
N ARG A 182 -18.34 -0.37 -7.06
CA ARG A 182 -17.07 -0.84 -7.62
C ARG A 182 -16.82 -2.24 -7.08
N LEU A 183 -16.50 -3.19 -7.96
CA LEU A 183 -16.14 -4.53 -7.53
C LEU A 183 -14.74 -4.52 -6.95
N GLY A 184 -14.58 -5.10 -5.75
CA GLY A 184 -13.26 -5.42 -5.23
C GLY A 184 -12.56 -6.38 -6.18
N ASN A 185 -11.43 -5.95 -6.74
CA ASN A 185 -10.52 -6.85 -7.46
C ASN A 185 -9.09 -6.49 -7.04
N TYR A 186 -8.30 -7.49 -6.69
CA TYR A 186 -6.93 -7.35 -6.13
C TYR A 186 -6.84 -6.79 -4.70
N GLY A 187 -7.96 -6.83 -3.95
CA GLY A 187 -8.08 -6.56 -2.51
C GLY A 187 -7.34 -5.31 -2.00
N MET A 188 -8.07 -4.24 -1.70
CA MET A 188 -7.54 -3.25 -0.77
C MET A 188 -7.45 -3.92 0.61
N PRO A 189 -6.27 -3.98 1.25
CA PRO A 189 -6.15 -4.58 2.58
C PRO A 189 -7.00 -3.81 3.59
N GLY A 190 -7.58 -4.54 4.54
CA GLY A 190 -8.18 -3.94 5.73
C GLY A 190 -7.13 -3.51 6.74
N PHE A 191 -7.38 -2.41 7.43
CA PHE A 191 -6.46 -1.86 8.44
C PHE A 191 -7.04 -1.86 9.86
N GLY A 192 -8.32 -2.22 10.05
CA GLY A 192 -9.00 -2.14 11.35
C GLY A 192 -8.49 -3.11 12.42
N LYS A 193 -7.66 -4.10 12.05
CA LYS A 193 -6.95 -4.95 13.02
C LYS A 193 -5.66 -4.33 13.54
N ILE A 194 -5.10 -3.35 12.83
CA ILE A 194 -3.77 -2.78 13.10
C ILE A 194 -3.89 -1.33 13.59
N LEU A 195 -4.84 -0.58 13.03
CA LEU A 195 -5.09 0.84 13.32
C LEU A 195 -6.38 1.00 14.11
N THR A 196 -6.40 2.01 14.97
CA THR A 196 -7.61 2.46 15.66
C THR A 196 -8.55 3.21 14.72
N GLU A 197 -9.81 3.34 15.12
CA GLU A 197 -10.80 4.11 14.33
C GLU A 197 -10.37 5.58 14.15
N ASP A 198 -9.83 6.21 15.20
CA ASP A 198 -9.34 7.59 15.14
C ASP A 198 -8.17 7.75 14.16
N GLU A 199 -7.26 6.78 14.12
CA GLU A 199 -6.14 6.76 13.16
C GLU A 199 -6.64 6.59 11.72
N ILE A 200 -7.63 5.72 11.49
CA ILE A 200 -8.27 5.56 10.18
C ILE A 200 -9.03 6.83 9.79
N ARG A 201 -9.71 7.48 10.74
CA ARG A 201 -10.37 8.76 10.53
C ARG A 201 -9.36 9.85 10.15
N ALA A 202 -8.20 9.91 10.82
CA ALA A 202 -7.13 10.83 10.47
C ALA A 202 -6.60 10.61 9.04
N ILE A 203 -6.43 9.34 8.62
CA ILE A 203 -6.09 8.98 7.24
C ILE A 203 -7.17 9.48 6.27
N SER A 204 -8.44 9.17 6.53
CA SER A 204 -9.57 9.59 5.68
C SER A 204 -9.63 11.11 5.51
N MET A 205 -9.42 11.86 6.59
CA MET A 205 -9.38 13.32 6.57
C MET A 205 -8.19 13.84 5.74
N TYR A 206 -7.01 13.24 5.88
CA TYR A 206 -5.85 13.59 5.06
C TYR A 206 -6.10 13.29 3.58
N GLU A 207 -6.60 12.10 3.24
CA GLU A 207 -6.92 11.72 1.87
C GLU A 207 -7.94 12.67 1.21
N ARG A 208 -8.95 13.11 1.96
CA ARG A 208 -9.93 14.12 1.52
C ARG A 208 -9.39 15.55 1.48
N SER A 209 -8.21 15.80 2.04
CA SER A 209 -7.53 17.10 1.92
C SER A 209 -6.64 17.21 0.68
N LEU A 210 -6.30 16.08 0.03
CA LEU A 210 -5.44 16.07 -1.14
C LEU A 210 -6.12 16.73 -2.35
N ASP A 211 -5.39 17.64 -3.00
CA ASP A 211 -5.88 18.40 -4.14
C ASP A 211 -5.72 17.61 -5.46
N PRO A 212 -6.82 17.31 -6.18
CA PRO A 212 -6.73 16.67 -7.49
C PRO A 212 -5.92 17.47 -8.52
N VAL A 213 -5.85 18.81 -8.40
CA VAL A 213 -5.06 19.64 -9.30
C VAL A 213 -3.58 19.34 -9.10
N GLU A 214 -3.08 19.37 -7.85
CA GLU A 214 -1.69 19.02 -7.53
C GLU A 214 -1.30 17.62 -8.01
N GLN A 215 -2.25 16.67 -7.92
CA GLN A 215 -2.05 15.30 -8.42
C GLN A 215 -1.94 15.21 -9.94
N SER A 216 -2.49 16.18 -10.67
CA SER A 216 -2.46 16.24 -12.14
C SER A 216 -1.33 17.10 -12.71
N THR A 217 -0.73 17.98 -11.90
CA THR A 217 0.21 19.02 -12.38
C THR A 217 1.68 18.60 -12.38
N VAL A 218 2.06 17.48 -11.78
CA VAL A 218 3.46 17.02 -11.82
C VAL A 218 3.73 16.31 -13.15
N GLU A 219 4.16 17.12 -14.12
CA GLU A 219 4.89 16.67 -15.30
C GLU A 219 6.03 15.73 -14.88
N PHE A 220 6.27 14.66 -15.63
CA PHE A 220 7.32 13.66 -15.40
C PHE A 220 8.77 14.23 -15.43
N ALA A 221 8.96 15.54 -15.35
CA ALA A 221 10.20 16.24 -15.68
C ALA A 221 11.25 16.24 -14.56
N GLU A 222 10.87 16.22 -13.27
CA GLU A 222 11.81 16.17 -12.15
C GLU A 222 11.74 14.81 -11.45
N LEU A 223 12.36 13.80 -12.06
CA LEU A 223 12.37 12.41 -11.56
C LEU A 223 13.45 12.16 -10.49
N TYR A 224 14.36 13.11 -10.31
CA TYR A 224 15.47 13.06 -9.37
C TYR A 224 16.08 14.45 -9.18
N ALA A 225 16.64 14.71 -8.00
CA ALA A 225 17.56 15.84 -7.79
C ALA A 225 19.00 15.31 -7.84
N PRO A 226 19.93 15.95 -8.58
CA PRO A 226 21.34 15.62 -8.48
C PRO A 226 21.81 15.91 -7.05
N GLY A 227 22.37 14.90 -6.37
CA GLY A 227 22.98 15.08 -5.06
C GLY A 227 24.09 16.12 -5.16
N GLY A 228 24.07 17.13 -4.29
CA GLY A 228 25.09 18.18 -4.29
C GLY A 228 26.47 17.60 -4.05
N ASP A 229 27.41 17.92 -4.92
CA ASP A 229 28.83 17.65 -4.70
C ASP A 229 29.30 18.40 -3.44
N SER A 230 29.75 17.65 -2.44
CA SER A 230 30.55 18.16 -1.32
C SER A 230 32.04 17.93 -1.59
#